data_AF-A0A1U8A135-F1
#
_entry.id   AF-A0A1U8A135-F1
#
_cell.length_a   1.000
_cell.length_b   1.000
_cell.length_c   1.000
_cell.angle_alpha   90.00
_cell.angle_beta   90.00
_cell.angle_gamma   90.00
#
_symmetry.space_group_name_H-M   'P 1'
#
loop_
_entity.id
_entity.type
_entity.pdbx_description
1 polymer ?
#
loop_
_entity_poly.entity_id
_entity_poly.type
_entity_poly.pdbx_seq_one_letter_code
_entity_poly.pdbx_strand_id
1 'polypeptide(L)'
;MESIEIETAAQSLERSVVFHVVKEMVGFVLYMHQQIPAILQDLSHEYDTLQEELKSLDLVRTQTNVKASSQRKHIGNMREVKQGIKKLGKLMNSIFSLQTAIQLMLNEIPDIHEIILILGASPLRPKYVYEMCFSCGKSFQGSVNDFSKSKTAETLSRKVIRSLISKGAGSSTYAGPMKLFLLVKAPSTFSLPLHFLPKRDYRYSKKISPFRLCIRCRTHDQDMDASHNDPVASQTASYTSIPDSTGNNLIWFQCKHTIKGLASRTPLEE
;
A
#
# COMPACT_ATOMS: atom_id res chain seq x y z
N MET A 1 18.50 -13.14 6.07
CA MET A 1 17.04 -13.13 6.34
C MET A 1 16.35 -13.36 5.02
N GLU A 2 15.49 -14.38 4.97
CA GLU A 2 14.94 -14.94 3.73
C GLU A 2 13.80 -14.07 3.18
N SER A 3 13.88 -13.65 1.92
CA SER A 3 12.80 -12.98 1.20
C SER A 3 11.83 -14.00 0.63
N ILE A 4 10.53 -13.70 0.68
CA ILE A 4 9.52 -14.50 -0.01
C ILE A 4 9.56 -14.14 -1.48
N GLU A 5 9.85 -15.11 -2.33
CA GLU A 5 9.76 -14.93 -3.79
C GLU A 5 8.34 -15.26 -4.29
N ILE A 6 7.81 -14.35 -5.09
CA ILE A 6 6.51 -14.49 -5.73
C ILE A 6 6.70 -14.33 -7.22
N GLU A 7 6.67 -15.46 -7.93
CA GLU A 7 6.71 -15.47 -9.39
C GLU A 7 5.32 -15.16 -9.97
N THR A 8 5.28 -14.29 -10.98
CA THR A 8 4.11 -14.04 -11.84
C THR A 8 4.36 -14.61 -13.23
N ALA A 9 3.31 -15.13 -13.86
CA ALA A 9 3.38 -15.66 -15.23
C ALA A 9 3.57 -14.57 -16.29
N ALA A 10 3.38 -13.30 -15.93
CA ALA A 10 3.57 -12.17 -16.83
C ALA A 10 5.06 -11.87 -17.07
N GLN A 11 5.39 -11.38 -18.26
CA GLN A 11 6.75 -10.98 -18.65
C GLN A 11 7.14 -9.60 -18.09
N SER A 12 6.15 -8.72 -17.91
CA SER A 12 6.27 -7.44 -17.24
C SER A 12 5.09 -7.23 -16.28
N LEU A 13 5.21 -6.24 -15.42
CA LEU A 13 4.14 -5.84 -14.51
C LEU A 13 3.60 -4.50 -15.00
N GLU A 14 2.28 -4.35 -15.03
CA GLU A 14 1.65 -3.06 -15.35
C GLU A 14 1.61 -2.14 -14.12
N ARG A 15 1.60 -0.82 -14.33
CA ARG A 15 1.48 0.16 -13.23
C ARG A 15 0.20 -0.06 -12.42
N SER A 16 -0.89 -0.39 -13.10
CA SER A 16 -2.20 -0.73 -12.54
C SER A 16 -2.07 -1.88 -11.53
N VAL A 17 -1.31 -2.93 -11.88
CA VAL A 17 -1.08 -4.10 -11.04
C VAL A 17 -0.28 -3.73 -9.80
N VAL A 18 0.82 -2.98 -9.95
CA VAL A 18 1.61 -2.49 -8.80
C VAL A 18 0.75 -1.65 -7.86
N PHE A 19 -0.01 -0.70 -8.40
CA PHE A 19 -0.90 0.14 -7.62
C PHE A 19 -1.87 -0.68 -6.76
N HIS A 20 -2.57 -1.65 -7.36
CA HIS A 20 -3.54 -2.46 -6.65
C HIS A 20 -2.87 -3.39 -5.63
N VAL A 21 -1.70 -3.97 -5.93
CA VAL A 21 -0.95 -4.76 -4.94
C VAL A 21 -0.58 -3.90 -3.73
N VAL A 22 -0.04 -2.69 -3.95
CA VAL A 22 0.31 -1.76 -2.86
C VAL A 22 -0.94 -1.32 -2.09
N LYS A 23 -2.05 -1.06 -2.79
CA LYS A 23 -3.34 -0.68 -2.18
C LYS A 23 -3.89 -1.79 -1.26
N GLU A 24 -3.92 -3.03 -1.75
CA GLU A 24 -4.35 -4.19 -0.97
C GLU A 24 -3.40 -4.44 0.22
N MET A 25 -2.10 -4.24 0.03
CA MET A 25 -1.10 -4.30 1.09
C MET A 25 -1.30 -3.25 2.18
N VAL A 26 -1.65 -2.01 1.81
CA VAL A 26 -2.02 -0.97 2.78
C VAL A 26 -3.24 -1.40 3.60
N GLY A 27 -4.29 -1.89 2.94
CA GLY A 27 -5.49 -2.40 3.61
C GLY A 27 -5.19 -3.56 4.56
N PHE A 28 -4.42 -4.54 4.09
CA PHE A 28 -3.97 -5.69 4.86
C PHE A 28 -3.17 -5.29 6.09
N VAL A 29 -2.14 -4.44 5.95
CA VAL A 29 -1.30 -4.00 7.08
C VAL A 29 -2.13 -3.25 8.12
N LEU A 30 -3.05 -2.37 7.68
CA LEU A 30 -3.92 -1.66 8.61
C LEU A 30 -4.86 -2.62 9.36
N TYR A 31 -5.48 -3.55 8.65
CA TYR A 31 -6.45 -4.47 9.24
C TYR A 31 -5.76 -5.48 10.19
N MET A 32 -4.71 -6.15 9.74
CA MET A 32 -4.02 -7.19 10.52
C MET A 32 -3.39 -6.65 11.80
N HIS A 33 -2.96 -5.39 11.80
CA HIS A 33 -2.43 -4.74 13.00
C HIS A 33 -3.49 -3.97 13.79
N GLN A 34 -4.78 -4.21 13.52
CA GLN A 34 -5.92 -3.62 14.24
C GLN A 34 -5.90 -2.08 14.24
N GLN A 35 -5.40 -1.49 13.17
CA GLN A 35 -5.40 -0.04 12.95
C GLN A 35 -6.71 0.46 12.37
N ILE A 36 -7.51 -0.46 11.82
CA ILE A 36 -8.87 -0.22 11.35
C ILE A 36 -9.77 -1.37 11.84
N PRO A 37 -11.06 -1.11 12.13
CA PRO A 37 -11.94 -2.10 12.76
C PRO A 37 -12.53 -3.14 11.79
N ALA A 38 -12.47 -2.88 10.48
CA ALA A 38 -12.93 -3.78 9.43
C ALA A 38 -12.01 -3.64 8.20
N ILE A 39 -12.16 -4.53 7.23
CA ILE A 39 -11.41 -4.42 5.97
C ILE A 39 -11.74 -3.11 5.26
N LEU A 40 -10.79 -2.60 4.48
CA LEU A 40 -10.91 -1.27 3.89
C LEU A 40 -12.14 -1.15 2.97
N GLN A 41 -12.51 -2.22 2.26
CA GLN A 41 -13.67 -2.24 1.39
C GLN A 41 -14.97 -1.95 2.16
N ASP A 42 -15.19 -2.61 3.30
CA ASP A 42 -16.38 -2.44 4.11
C ASP A 42 -16.46 -1.03 4.70
N LEU A 43 -15.32 -0.49 5.15
CA LEU A 43 -15.26 0.86 5.69
C LEU A 43 -15.50 1.93 4.61
N SER A 44 -15.04 1.71 3.39
CA SER A 44 -15.35 2.59 2.26
C SER A 44 -16.86 2.56 1.96
N HIS A 45 -17.46 1.37 1.92
CA HIS A 45 -18.91 1.24 1.72
C HIS A 45 -19.73 1.90 2.84
N GLU A 46 -19.34 1.72 4.11
CA GLU A 46 -19.95 2.39 5.26
C GLU A 46 -19.87 3.91 5.11
N TYR A 47 -18.70 4.43 4.72
CA TYR A 47 -18.49 5.85 4.53
C TYR A 47 -19.36 6.42 3.40
N ASP A 48 -19.45 5.73 2.27
CA ASP A 48 -20.27 6.14 1.12
C ASP A 48 -21.76 6.12 1.48
N THR A 49 -22.22 5.09 2.19
CA THR A 49 -23.59 4.99 2.70
C THR A 49 -23.93 6.19 3.59
N LEU A 50 -23.03 6.55 4.53
CA LEU A 50 -23.23 7.72 5.40
C LEU A 50 -23.28 9.04 4.60
N GLN A 51 -22.47 9.17 3.55
CA GLN A 51 -22.49 10.35 2.68
C GLN A 51 -23.80 10.46 1.90
N GLU A 52 -24.32 9.35 1.39
CA GLU A 52 -25.61 9.29 0.71
C GLU A 52 -26.77 9.59 1.67
N GLU A 53 -26.73 9.01 2.87
CA GLU A 53 -27.73 9.30 3.91
C GLU A 53 -27.75 10.79 4.27
N LEU A 54 -26.57 11.41 4.46
CA LEU A 54 -26.46 12.85 4.70
C LEU A 54 -27.11 13.66 3.57
N LYS A 55 -26.81 13.33 2.30
CA LYS A 55 -27.40 14.01 1.13
C LYS A 55 -28.94 13.87 1.11
N SER A 56 -29.46 12.68 1.42
CA SER A 56 -30.90 12.44 1.49
C SER A 56 -31.58 13.22 2.62
N LEU A 57 -30.95 13.31 3.80
CA LEU A 57 -31.46 14.08 4.93
C LEU A 57 -31.46 15.60 4.60
N ASP A 58 -30.42 16.11 3.95
CA ASP A 58 -30.35 17.50 3.53
C ASP A 58 -31.44 17.84 2.47
N LEU A 59 -31.77 16.90 1.58
CA LEU A 59 -32.87 17.07 0.61
C LEU A 59 -34.24 17.13 1.30
N VAL A 60 -34.51 16.20 2.23
CA VAL A 60 -35.75 16.17 3.02
C VAL A 60 -35.92 17.46 3.83
N ARG A 61 -34.84 17.99 4.41
CA ARG A 61 -34.85 19.26 5.13
C ARG A 61 -35.30 20.43 4.25
N THR A 62 -34.88 20.44 2.98
CA THR A 62 -35.19 21.51 2.03
C THR A 62 -36.64 21.45 1.54
N GLN A 63 -37.25 20.27 1.54
CA GLN A 63 -38.60 20.03 0.99
C GLN A 63 -39.74 20.16 2.01
N THR A 64 -39.48 20.15 3.31
CA THR A 64 -40.53 19.80 4.28
C THR A 64 -40.86 20.92 5.29
N ASN A 65 -42.12 21.39 5.28
CA ASN A 65 -42.76 22.16 6.35
C ASN A 65 -43.24 21.19 7.45
N VAL A 66 -42.34 20.72 8.32
CA VAL A 66 -42.62 19.58 9.25
C VAL A 66 -43.03 20.03 10.66
N LYS A 67 -43.91 19.23 11.28
CA LYS A 67 -44.23 19.27 12.72
C LYS A 67 -42.95 19.21 13.58
N ALA A 68 -42.93 19.95 14.69
CA ALA A 68 -41.75 20.12 15.56
C ALA A 68 -41.14 18.80 16.09
N SER A 69 -41.95 17.76 16.33
CA SER A 69 -41.47 16.44 16.77
C SER A 69 -40.64 15.73 15.69
N SER A 70 -41.10 15.78 14.43
CA SER A 70 -40.38 15.22 13.29
C SER A 70 -39.07 15.97 13.02
N GLN A 71 -39.05 17.29 13.25
CA GLN A 71 -37.81 18.09 13.15
C GLN A 71 -36.75 17.66 14.16
N ARG A 72 -37.13 17.40 15.42
CA ARG A 72 -36.17 16.94 16.45
C ARG A 72 -35.56 15.58 16.10
N LYS A 73 -36.37 14.62 15.66
CA LYS A 73 -35.89 13.30 15.21
C LYS A 73 -34.93 13.45 14.03
N HIS A 74 -35.29 14.28 13.04
CA HIS A 74 -34.45 14.54 11.88
C HIS A 74 -33.09 15.17 12.26
N ILE A 75 -33.08 16.15 13.17
CA ILE A 75 -31.83 16.75 13.68
C ILE A 75 -30.96 15.72 14.43
N GLY A 76 -31.59 14.84 15.21
CA GLY A 76 -30.90 13.73 15.89
C GLY A 76 -30.17 12.82 14.90
N ASN A 77 -30.90 12.29 13.92
CA ASN A 77 -30.34 11.44 12.87
C ASN A 77 -29.21 12.15 12.10
N MET A 78 -29.42 13.41 11.69
CA MET A 78 -28.39 14.20 11.00
C MET A 78 -27.12 14.36 11.85
N ARG A 79 -27.25 14.49 13.17
CA ARG A 79 -26.10 14.57 14.08
C ARG A 79 -25.33 13.25 14.12
N GLU A 80 -26.02 12.11 14.20
CA GLU A 80 -25.42 10.78 14.22
C GLU A 80 -24.66 10.50 12.92
N VAL A 81 -25.28 10.75 11.77
CA VAL A 81 -24.65 10.59 10.43
C VAL A 81 -23.41 11.48 10.31
N LYS A 82 -23.51 12.76 10.69
CA LYS A 82 -22.35 13.68 10.67
C LYS A 82 -21.22 13.22 11.59
N GLN A 83 -21.54 12.63 12.73
CA GLN A 83 -20.53 12.06 13.63
C GLN A 83 -19.86 10.83 13.03
N GLY A 84 -20.61 9.94 12.38
CA GLY A 84 -20.08 8.80 11.63
C GLY A 84 -19.12 9.23 10.53
N ILE A 85 -19.54 10.18 9.69
CA ILE A 85 -18.71 10.78 8.63
C ILE A 85 -17.45 11.39 9.22
N LYS A 86 -17.54 12.14 10.32
CA LYS A 86 -16.37 12.75 10.98
C LYS A 86 -15.41 11.70 11.52
N LYS A 87 -15.91 10.57 12.03
CA LYS A 87 -15.11 9.47 12.58
C LYS A 87 -14.29 8.78 11.49
N LEU A 88 -14.91 8.45 10.34
CA LEU A 88 -14.24 7.76 9.24
C LEU A 88 -13.53 8.70 8.25
N GLY A 89 -13.99 9.94 8.12
CA GLY A 89 -13.55 10.86 7.07
C GLY A 89 -12.07 11.18 7.11
N LYS A 90 -11.46 11.30 8.30
CA LYS A 90 -10.00 11.48 8.40
C LYS A 90 -9.23 10.29 7.86
N LEU A 91 -9.69 9.07 8.15
CA LEU A 91 -9.08 7.84 7.65
C LEU A 91 -9.24 7.76 6.14
N MET A 92 -10.47 7.92 5.64
CA MET A 92 -10.78 7.83 4.21
C MET A 92 -10.04 8.87 3.38
N ASN A 93 -10.00 10.13 3.84
CA ASN A 93 -9.24 11.18 3.16
C ASN A 93 -7.73 10.89 3.15
N SER A 94 -7.18 10.32 4.22
CA SER A 94 -5.76 9.95 4.27
C SER A 94 -5.45 8.80 3.30
N ILE A 95 -6.34 7.81 3.21
CA ILE A 95 -6.23 6.68 2.29
C ILE A 95 -6.33 7.15 0.85
N PHE A 96 -7.33 7.99 0.54
CA PHE A 96 -7.50 8.57 -0.80
C PHE A 96 -6.26 9.37 -1.21
N SER A 97 -5.77 10.26 -0.34
CA SER A 97 -4.58 11.07 -0.60
C SER A 97 -3.33 10.20 -0.86
N LEU A 98 -3.16 9.13 -0.07
CA LEU A 98 -2.08 8.16 -0.28
C LEU A 98 -2.22 7.44 -1.62
N GLN A 99 -3.42 6.96 -1.96
CA GLN A 99 -3.69 6.29 -3.25
C GLN A 99 -3.39 7.22 -4.43
N THR A 100 -3.85 8.48 -4.38
CA THR A 100 -3.53 9.49 -5.40
C THR A 100 -2.02 9.71 -5.52
N ALA A 101 -1.30 9.83 -4.41
CA ALA A 101 0.15 9.99 -4.43
C ALA A 101 0.86 8.77 -5.06
N ILE A 102 0.40 7.55 -4.77
CA ILE A 102 0.95 6.33 -5.39
C ILE A 102 0.69 6.31 -6.90
N GLN A 103 -0.51 6.69 -7.35
CA GLN A 103 -0.83 6.76 -8.78
C GLN A 103 0.05 7.77 -9.51
N LEU A 104 0.20 8.98 -8.96
CA LEU A 104 1.07 10.02 -9.53
C LEU A 104 2.53 9.54 -9.58
N MET A 105 3.01 8.90 -8.51
CA MET A 105 4.37 8.36 -8.43
C MET A 105 4.62 7.27 -9.48
N LEU A 106 3.67 6.35 -9.66
CA LEU A 106 3.74 5.30 -10.67
C LEU A 106 3.76 5.85 -12.10
N ASN A 107 3.05 6.96 -12.35
CA ASN A 107 3.06 7.62 -13.65
C ASN A 107 4.40 8.30 -13.96
N GLU A 108 5.11 8.78 -12.94
CA GLU A 108 6.40 9.47 -13.12
C GLU A 108 7.60 8.51 -13.13
N ILE A 109 7.55 7.41 -12.37
CA ILE A 109 8.66 6.46 -12.24
C ILE A 109 8.42 5.25 -13.17
N PRO A 110 9.21 5.08 -14.23
CA PRO A 110 9.06 3.99 -15.18
C PRO A 110 9.60 2.65 -14.68
N ASP A 111 10.41 2.62 -13.62
CA ASP A 111 10.97 1.39 -13.02
C ASP A 111 10.97 1.52 -11.48
N ILE A 112 9.89 1.05 -10.84
CA ILE A 112 9.84 0.99 -9.38
C ILE A 112 10.63 -0.22 -8.92
N HIS A 113 11.62 0.02 -8.09
CA HIS A 113 12.48 -1.05 -7.57
C HIS A 113 11.97 -1.55 -6.21
N GLU A 114 11.60 -0.63 -5.33
CA GLU A 114 11.35 -0.96 -3.92
C GLU A 114 10.32 -0.01 -3.31
N ILE A 115 9.33 -0.56 -2.62
CA ILE A 115 8.34 0.14 -1.82
C ILE A 115 8.37 -0.43 -0.41
N ILE A 116 8.41 0.44 0.60
CA ILE A 116 8.36 0.04 2.00
C ILE A 116 7.13 0.65 2.66
N LEU A 117 6.36 -0.21 3.34
CA LEU A 117 5.32 0.20 4.29
C LEU A 117 5.84 0.03 5.71
N ILE A 118 5.70 1.08 6.51
CA ILE A 118 6.20 1.13 7.88
C ILE A 118 5.06 1.44 8.82
N LEU A 119 4.85 0.56 9.81
CA LEU A 119 3.90 0.79 10.87
C LEU A 119 4.65 1.07 12.18
N GLY A 120 4.43 2.26 12.76
CA GLY A 120 5.09 2.66 14.01
C GLY A 120 4.85 4.12 14.39
N ALA A 121 5.70 4.64 15.29
CA ALA A 121 5.62 6.03 15.74
C ALA A 121 6.21 7.02 14.72
N SER A 122 7.28 6.61 14.03
CA SER A 122 7.93 7.34 12.94
C SER A 122 8.64 6.37 12.00
N PRO A 123 9.03 6.79 10.78
CA PRO A 123 9.83 5.94 9.88
C PRO A 123 11.15 5.43 10.49
N LEU A 124 11.74 6.17 11.43
CA LEU A 124 12.99 5.78 12.12
C LEU A 124 12.76 4.88 13.34
N ARG A 125 11.51 4.80 13.84
CA ARG A 125 11.10 3.94 14.96
C ARG A 125 9.95 3.03 14.52
N PRO A 126 10.21 2.14 13.55
CA PRO A 126 9.20 1.20 13.09
C PRO A 126 8.95 0.13 14.15
N LYS A 127 7.71 -0.35 14.23
CA LYS A 127 7.36 -1.58 14.93
C LYS A 127 7.27 -2.75 13.94
N TYR A 128 6.73 -2.48 12.75
CA TYR A 128 6.67 -3.42 11.64
C TYR A 128 7.13 -2.76 10.35
N VAL A 129 7.81 -3.54 9.50
CA VAL A 129 8.30 -3.12 8.20
C VAL A 129 7.90 -4.17 7.18
N TYR A 130 7.27 -3.74 6.09
CA TYR A 130 6.93 -4.56 4.94
C TYR A 130 7.65 -3.99 3.73
N GLU A 131 8.53 -4.80 3.12
CA GLU A 131 9.32 -4.40 1.96
C GLU A 131 8.81 -5.18 0.75
N MET A 132 8.53 -4.46 -0.33
CA MET A 132 8.12 -5.01 -1.62
C MET A 132 9.14 -4.61 -2.66
N CYS A 133 9.86 -5.60 -3.18
CA CYS A 133 10.78 -5.45 -4.30
C CYS A 133 10.08 -5.89 -5.59
N PHE A 134 10.25 -5.12 -6.66
CA PHE A 134 9.71 -5.45 -7.98
C PHE A 134 10.89 -5.65 -8.93
N SER A 135 11.00 -6.86 -9.45
CA SER A 135 12.03 -7.27 -10.40
C SER A 135 11.35 -7.85 -11.64
N CYS A 136 10.72 -6.96 -12.40
CA CYS A 136 10.07 -7.25 -13.66
C CYS A 136 10.80 -6.46 -14.75
N GLY A 137 10.96 -7.05 -15.94
CA GLY A 137 11.66 -6.41 -17.06
C GLY A 137 11.09 -5.03 -17.38
N LYS A 138 11.94 -4.15 -17.92
CA LYS A 138 11.62 -2.75 -18.26
C LYS A 138 10.42 -2.70 -19.22
N SER A 139 9.23 -2.41 -18.70
CA SER A 139 8.07 -1.87 -19.41
C SER A 139 6.81 -2.02 -18.56
N PHE A 140 6.49 -1.03 -17.72
CA PHE A 140 5.10 -0.85 -17.32
C PHE A 140 4.31 -0.36 -18.54
N GLN A 141 3.95 -1.28 -19.44
CA GLN A 141 3.12 -0.99 -20.60
C GLN A 141 1.67 -0.85 -20.11
N GLY A 142 1.11 0.34 -20.24
CA GLY A 142 -0.25 0.66 -19.82
C GLY A 142 -0.64 2.05 -20.30
N SER A 143 -1.93 2.26 -20.56
CA SER A 143 -2.43 3.59 -20.92
C SER A 143 -2.18 4.56 -19.77
N VAL A 144 -1.81 5.79 -20.12
CA VAL A 144 -1.64 6.86 -19.13
C VAL A 144 -2.99 7.06 -18.44
N ASN A 145 -3.04 6.83 -17.13
CA ASN A 145 -4.20 6.92 -16.22
C ASN A 145 -5.16 5.73 -16.08
N ASP A 146 -4.99 4.58 -16.73
CA ASP A 146 -5.86 3.43 -16.40
C ASP A 146 -5.33 2.64 -15.20
N PHE A 147 -5.90 2.91 -14.03
CA PHE A 147 -5.70 2.13 -12.80
C PHE A 147 -6.92 1.25 -12.50
N SER A 148 -7.64 0.79 -13.53
CA SER A 148 -8.73 -0.17 -13.38
C SER A 148 -8.24 -1.46 -12.70
N LYS A 149 -9.12 -2.10 -11.93
CA LYS A 149 -8.80 -3.32 -11.21
C LYS A 149 -8.78 -4.48 -12.21
N SER A 150 -7.64 -5.17 -12.31
CA SER A 150 -7.49 -6.36 -13.16
C SER A 150 -7.51 -7.65 -12.35
N LYS A 151 -7.92 -8.75 -12.98
CA LYS A 151 -7.89 -10.10 -12.38
C LYS A 151 -6.47 -10.54 -12.00
N THR A 152 -5.48 -10.08 -12.76
CA THR A 152 -4.04 -10.28 -12.49
C THR A 152 -3.66 -9.62 -11.17
N ALA A 153 -4.03 -8.35 -10.97
CA ALA A 153 -3.75 -7.63 -9.74
C ALA A 153 -4.39 -8.29 -8.52
N GLU A 154 -5.64 -8.73 -8.65
CA GLU A 154 -6.36 -9.40 -7.57
C GLU A 154 -5.72 -10.74 -7.18
N THR A 155 -5.32 -11.54 -8.18
CA THR A 155 -4.67 -12.84 -7.96
C THR A 155 -3.29 -12.68 -7.33
N LEU A 156 -2.50 -11.71 -7.82
CA LEU A 156 -1.20 -11.40 -7.26
C LEU A 156 -1.32 -10.87 -5.82
N SER A 157 -2.26 -9.97 -5.56
CA SER A 157 -2.50 -9.43 -4.21
C SER A 157 -2.85 -10.54 -3.22
N ARG A 158 -3.71 -11.50 -3.61
CA ARG A 158 -4.00 -12.69 -2.78
C ARG A 158 -2.76 -13.54 -2.52
N LYS A 159 -1.92 -13.77 -3.53
CA LYS A 159 -0.67 -14.56 -3.39
C LYS A 159 0.30 -13.87 -2.44
N VAL A 160 0.45 -12.54 -2.57
CA VAL A 160 1.25 -11.70 -1.68
C VAL A 160 0.76 -11.79 -0.24
N ILE A 161 -0.52 -11.52 0.01
CA ILE A 161 -1.10 -11.53 1.35
C ILE A 161 -1.01 -12.91 2.00
N ARG A 162 -1.35 -13.99 1.28
CA ARG A 162 -1.24 -15.37 1.80
C ARG A 162 0.19 -15.72 2.21
N SER A 163 1.17 -15.29 1.42
CA SER A 163 2.58 -15.56 1.73
C SER A 163 3.07 -14.77 2.95
N LEU A 164 2.57 -13.55 3.15
CA LEU A 164 2.85 -12.79 4.37
C LEU A 164 2.26 -13.48 5.61
N ILE A 165 1.00 -13.92 5.52
CA ILE A 165 0.34 -14.64 6.61
C ILE A 165 1.12 -15.91 6.96
N SER A 166 1.59 -16.68 5.98
CA SER A 166 2.37 -17.90 6.25
C SER A 166 3.74 -17.62 6.87
N LYS A 167 4.32 -16.42 6.69
CA LYS A 167 5.51 -15.96 7.41
C LYS A 167 5.20 -15.32 8.78
N GLY A 168 3.95 -15.34 9.23
CA GLY A 168 3.55 -14.83 10.56
C GLY A 168 3.20 -13.34 10.60
N ALA A 169 2.92 -12.70 9.46
CA ALA A 169 2.42 -11.33 9.46
C ALA A 169 1.07 -11.25 10.17
N GLY A 170 0.98 -10.40 11.20
CA GLY A 170 -0.24 -10.22 12.00
C GLY A 170 -0.33 -11.11 13.25
N SER A 171 0.64 -11.97 13.53
CA SER A 171 0.66 -12.82 14.74
C SER A 171 0.99 -12.08 16.04
N SER A 172 0.99 -10.75 16.04
CA SER A 172 1.40 -9.93 17.18
C SER A 172 0.23 -9.32 17.93
N THR A 173 0.40 -9.12 19.23
CA THR A 173 -0.59 -8.45 20.09
C THR A 173 -0.76 -6.97 19.75
N TYR A 174 -1.97 -6.46 20.00
CA TYR A 174 -2.32 -5.07 19.72
C TYR A 174 -1.45 -4.11 20.52
N ALA A 175 -0.81 -3.18 19.80
CA ALA A 175 0.15 -2.22 20.35
C ALA A 175 -0.45 -0.84 20.62
N GLY A 176 -1.76 -0.68 20.45
CA GLY A 176 -2.38 0.63 20.31
C GLY A 176 -2.31 1.21 18.89
N PRO A 177 -2.86 2.42 18.71
CA PRO A 177 -2.88 3.08 17.40
C PRO A 177 -1.48 3.55 16.97
N MET A 178 -1.10 3.20 15.75
CA MET A 178 0.15 3.54 15.10
C MET A 178 -0.10 4.33 13.81
N LYS A 179 0.98 4.79 13.18
CA LYS A 179 0.95 5.46 11.89
C LYS A 179 1.58 4.57 10.83
N LEU A 180 0.92 4.49 9.67
CA LEU A 180 1.44 3.86 8.48
C LEU A 180 2.12 4.91 7.59
N PHE A 181 3.39 4.70 7.32
CA PHE A 181 4.21 5.50 6.41
C PHE A 181 4.55 4.69 5.16
N LEU A 182 4.62 5.36 4.01
CA LEU A 182 5.06 4.78 2.76
C LEU A 182 6.36 5.44 2.30
N LEU A 183 7.34 4.62 1.94
CA LEU A 183 8.57 5.06 1.30
C LEU A 183 8.75 4.33 -0.04
N VAL A 184 9.31 5.03 -1.01
CA VAL A 184 9.61 4.53 -2.35
C VAL A 184 11.08 4.77 -2.62
N LYS A 185 11.74 3.79 -3.23
CA LYS A 185 13.09 3.94 -3.76
C LYS A 185 13.00 4.32 -5.24
N ALA A 186 13.49 5.50 -5.56
CA ALA A 186 13.36 6.10 -6.88
C ALA A 186 14.64 6.82 -7.31
N PRO A 187 14.83 7.09 -8.62
CA PRO A 187 15.92 7.93 -9.10
C PRO A 187 15.93 9.29 -8.40
N SER A 188 17.11 9.86 -8.14
CA SER A 188 17.24 11.17 -7.50
C SER A 188 16.61 12.33 -8.28
N THR A 189 16.27 12.11 -9.56
CA THR A 189 15.56 13.05 -10.43
C THR A 189 14.04 13.06 -10.22
N PHE A 190 13.49 12.07 -9.52
CA PHE A 190 12.06 12.01 -9.20
C PHE A 190 11.61 13.20 -8.35
N SER A 191 10.51 13.84 -8.75
CA SER A 191 10.06 15.10 -8.15
C SER A 191 8.54 15.25 -8.12
N LEU A 192 7.92 14.73 -7.05
CA LEU A 192 6.55 15.08 -6.64
C LEU A 192 6.56 15.81 -5.29
N PRO A 193 6.96 17.09 -5.23
CA PRO A 193 7.18 17.80 -3.96
C PRO A 193 5.91 17.94 -3.11
N LEU A 194 4.71 17.90 -3.70
CA LEU A 194 3.45 17.91 -2.96
C LEU A 194 3.16 16.59 -2.24
N HIS A 195 3.79 15.49 -2.67
CA HIS A 195 3.45 14.14 -2.22
C HIS A 195 4.63 13.39 -1.59
N PHE A 196 5.85 13.68 -2.00
CA PHE A 196 7.05 12.95 -1.61
C PHE A 196 8.17 13.89 -1.18
N LEU A 197 8.93 13.44 -0.19
CA LEU A 197 10.11 14.14 0.33
C LEU A 197 11.34 13.25 0.19
N PRO A 198 12.46 13.75 -0.39
CA PRO A 198 13.69 12.98 -0.47
C PRO A 198 14.26 12.72 0.93
N LYS A 199 14.80 11.51 1.12
CA LYS A 199 15.38 11.00 2.36
C LYS A 199 16.65 10.20 2.05
N ARG A 200 17.69 10.87 1.54
CA ARG A 200 18.93 10.25 1.04
C ARG A 200 19.58 9.27 2.04
N ASP A 201 19.61 9.64 3.31
CA ASP A 201 20.26 8.86 4.37
C ASP A 201 19.29 7.97 5.16
N TYR A 202 18.09 7.74 4.65
CA TYR A 202 17.09 6.97 5.38
C TYR A 202 17.52 5.52 5.56
N ARG A 203 17.57 5.10 6.83
CA ARG A 203 17.73 3.71 7.26
C ARG A 203 16.96 3.53 8.56
N TYR A 204 16.12 2.50 8.64
CA TYR A 204 15.53 2.09 9.91
C TYR A 204 16.48 1.19 10.70
N SER A 205 16.18 0.99 11.99
CA SER A 205 17.01 0.21 12.92
C SER A 205 17.18 -1.25 12.48
N LYS A 206 18.42 -1.76 12.53
CA LYS A 206 18.76 -3.17 12.26
C LYS A 206 18.14 -4.16 13.26
N LYS A 207 17.58 -3.69 14.38
CA LYS A 207 16.90 -4.52 15.38
C LYS A 207 15.55 -5.05 14.88
N ILE A 208 15.03 -4.53 13.77
CA ILE A 208 13.72 -4.87 13.24
C ILE A 208 13.88 -5.86 12.09
N SER A 209 13.11 -6.94 12.15
CA SER A 209 13.00 -7.95 11.11
C SER A 209 11.90 -7.55 10.11
N PRO A 210 12.22 -7.12 8.88
CA PRO A 210 11.21 -6.80 7.88
C PRO A 210 10.55 -8.06 7.29
N PHE A 211 9.28 -7.93 6.90
CA PHE A 211 8.62 -8.87 5.99
C PHE A 211 8.99 -8.51 4.55
N ARG A 212 9.87 -9.30 3.93
CA ARG A 212 10.40 -9.05 2.59
C ARG A 212 9.67 -9.87 1.54
N LEU A 213 9.15 -9.19 0.53
CA LEU A 213 8.48 -9.77 -0.63
C LEU A 213 9.23 -9.35 -1.90
N CYS A 214 9.59 -10.31 -2.74
CA CYS A 214 10.15 -10.06 -4.05
C CYS A 214 9.18 -10.56 -5.12
N ILE A 215 8.62 -9.65 -5.91
CA ILE A 215 7.74 -9.97 -7.03
C ILE A 215 8.59 -10.05 -8.29
N ARG A 216 8.68 -11.26 -8.86
CA ARG A 216 9.48 -11.58 -10.04
C ARG A 216 8.57 -11.89 -11.22
N CYS A 217 8.81 -11.24 -12.35
CA CYS A 217 8.19 -11.62 -13.61
C CYS A 217 8.96 -12.77 -14.25
N ARG A 218 8.27 -13.62 -15.02
CA ARG A 218 8.95 -14.62 -15.84
C ARG A 218 9.82 -13.90 -16.86
N THR A 219 11.13 -14.04 -16.72
CA THR A 219 12.05 -13.79 -17.83
C THR A 219 11.75 -14.85 -18.87
N HIS A 220 11.49 -14.44 -20.13
CA HIS A 220 11.69 -15.37 -21.23
C HIS A 220 13.18 -15.72 -21.14
N ASP A 221 13.53 -16.99 -20.90
CA ASP A 221 14.89 -17.44 -21.15
C ASP A 221 15.16 -17.12 -22.63
N GLN A 222 15.84 -15.99 -22.85
CA GLN A 222 16.44 -15.60 -24.12
C GLN A 222 17.90 -16.05 -24.15
N ASP A 223 18.24 -17.08 -23.38
CA ASP A 223 19.41 -17.92 -23.59
C ASP A 223 18.96 -19.19 -24.33
N MET A 224 18.53 -19.02 -25.59
CA MET A 224 18.54 -20.09 -26.58
C MET A 224 19.40 -19.58 -27.74
N ASP A 225 20.51 -20.31 -27.95
CA ASP A 225 21.49 -20.19 -29.03
C ASP A 225 22.59 -19.12 -28.92
N ALA A 226 23.45 -19.28 -27.91
CA ALA A 226 24.89 -19.07 -28.10
C ALA A 226 25.63 -20.41 -27.94
N SER A 227 25.44 -21.32 -28.89
CA SER A 227 26.33 -22.47 -29.05
C SER A 227 27.69 -21.98 -29.54
N HIS A 228 28.72 -21.97 -28.68
CA HIS A 228 29.92 -22.79 -28.87
C HIS A 228 31.01 -22.54 -27.81
N ASN A 229 31.33 -23.65 -27.14
CA ASN A 229 32.64 -24.09 -26.63
C ASN A 229 33.16 -23.64 -25.24
N ASP A 230 33.12 -24.64 -24.35
CA ASP A 230 34.20 -25.13 -23.47
C ASP A 230 34.16 -24.88 -21.95
N PRO A 231 34.66 -25.87 -21.15
CA PRO A 231 33.92 -26.33 -19.97
C PRO A 231 34.65 -26.10 -18.63
N VAL A 232 33.82 -26.07 -17.57
CA VAL A 232 34.10 -26.43 -16.16
C VAL A 232 35.17 -25.62 -15.40
N ALA A 233 34.69 -24.83 -14.43
CA ALA A 233 35.22 -24.87 -13.06
C ALA A 233 34.17 -24.35 -12.06
N SER A 234 33.77 -25.24 -11.15
CA SER A 234 32.88 -24.99 -10.03
C SER A 234 33.42 -23.89 -9.11
N GLN A 235 32.68 -22.80 -8.90
CA GLN A 235 32.83 -21.96 -7.71
C GLN A 235 31.48 -21.46 -7.21
N THR A 236 31.14 -21.95 -6.02
CA THR A 236 30.14 -21.43 -5.10
C THR A 236 30.34 -19.93 -4.88
N ALA A 237 29.46 -19.11 -5.45
CA ALA A 237 29.51 -17.65 -5.27
C ALA A 237 28.17 -17.14 -4.70
N SER A 238 28.20 -16.91 -3.39
CA SER A 238 27.48 -15.91 -2.62
C SER A 238 26.62 -14.90 -3.41
N TYR A 239 25.32 -14.87 -3.09
CA TYR A 239 24.39 -13.81 -3.46
C TYR A 239 24.85 -12.46 -2.92
N THR A 240 25.61 -11.74 -3.72
CA THR A 240 25.92 -10.32 -3.54
C THR A 240 25.96 -9.68 -4.91
N SER A 241 25.29 -8.52 -5.01
CA SER A 241 25.24 -7.59 -6.15
C SER A 241 24.61 -8.10 -7.46
N ILE A 242 23.35 -7.67 -7.66
CA ILE A 242 22.75 -7.47 -8.99
C ILE A 242 23.70 -6.56 -9.80
N PRO A 243 23.95 -6.81 -11.10
CA PRO A 243 24.85 -5.98 -11.88
C PRO A 243 24.25 -4.58 -12.06
N ASP A 244 25.01 -3.57 -11.65
CA ASP A 244 24.77 -2.17 -11.98
C ASP A 244 24.82 -2.00 -13.50
N SER A 245 23.66 -1.89 -14.13
CA SER A 245 23.56 -1.53 -15.55
C SER A 245 22.42 -0.54 -15.73
N THR A 246 22.59 0.63 -15.13
CA THR A 246 22.30 2.01 -15.61
C THR A 246 22.46 2.91 -14.37
N GLY A 247 23.31 3.95 -14.41
CA GLY A 247 23.68 4.81 -13.28
C GLY A 247 22.55 5.66 -12.66
N ASN A 248 21.51 5.02 -12.13
CA ASN A 248 20.48 5.70 -11.36
C ASN A 248 20.89 5.72 -9.89
N ASN A 249 21.31 6.89 -9.40
CA ASN A 249 21.46 7.18 -7.99
C ASN A 249 20.09 7.09 -7.30
N LEU A 250 19.69 5.88 -6.94
CA LEU A 250 18.42 5.63 -6.27
C LEU A 250 18.49 6.13 -4.83
N ILE A 251 17.50 6.91 -4.41
CA ILE A 251 17.35 7.40 -3.04
C ILE A 251 15.94 7.09 -2.51
N TRP A 252 15.78 7.13 -1.19
CA TRP A 252 14.47 7.00 -0.57
C TRP A 252 13.67 8.29 -0.69
N PHE A 253 12.38 8.16 -0.96
CA PHE A 253 11.40 9.22 -0.89
C PHE A 253 10.27 8.80 0.05
N GLN A 254 9.96 9.65 1.03
CA GLN A 254 8.87 9.41 1.96
C GLN A 254 7.60 10.11 1.47
N CYS A 255 6.50 9.37 1.40
CA CYS A 255 5.19 9.96 1.16
C CYS A 255 4.79 10.87 2.34
N LYS A 256 4.31 12.08 2.03
CA LYS A 256 3.79 13.03 3.00
C LYS A 256 2.48 12.57 3.63
N HIS A 257 1.70 11.78 2.89
CA HIS A 257 0.43 11.25 3.36
C HIS A 257 0.64 10.06 4.26
N THR A 258 0.24 10.20 5.52
CA THR A 258 0.38 9.19 6.56
C THR A 258 -1.00 8.76 7.03
N ILE A 259 -1.23 7.46 7.16
CA ILE A 259 -2.50 6.94 7.69
C ILE A 259 -2.34 6.71 9.18
N LYS A 260 -3.19 7.35 10.00
CA LYS A 260 -3.24 7.11 11.44
C LYS A 260 -4.31 6.07 11.74
N GLY A 261 -3.96 5.04 12.48
CA GLY A 261 -4.92 4.04 12.96
C GLY A 261 -6.02 4.66 13.82
N LEU A 262 -7.21 4.09 13.73
CA LEU A 262 -8.34 4.42 14.60
C LEU A 262 -8.09 3.78 15.96
N ALA A 263 -8.39 4.52 17.03
CA ALA A 263 -8.36 3.94 18.37
C ALA A 263 -9.47 2.91 18.50
N SER A 264 -9.11 1.63 18.56
CA SER A 264 -10.05 0.57 18.91
C SER A 264 -10.41 0.72 20.39
N ARG A 265 -11.71 0.89 20.68
CA ARG A 265 -12.26 0.69 22.02
C ARG A 265 -12.72 -0.77 22.12
N THR A 266 -11.79 -1.71 22.06
CA THR A 266 -12.11 -3.07 22.51
C THR A 266 -11.66 -3.15 23.97
N PRO A 267 -12.56 -3.48 24.92
CA PRO A 267 -12.11 -3.93 26.22
C PRO A 267 -11.23 -5.16 25.99
N LEU A 268 -10.06 -5.21 26.62
CA LEU A 268 -9.33 -6.47 26.77
C LEU A 268 -10.28 -7.42 27.50
N GLU A 269 -10.81 -8.42 26.81
CA GLU A 269 -11.23 -9.64 27.50
C GLU A 269 -9.94 -10.42 27.75
N GLU A 270 -9.59 -10.54 29.03
CA GLU A 270 -8.50 -11.38 29.56
C GLU A 270 -8.82 -12.87 29.40
#